data_AF-A0AAV8Q7Z0-F1
#
_entry.id   AF-A0AAV8Q7Z0-F1
#
_cell.length_a   1.000
_cell.length_b   1.000
_cell.length_c   1.000
_cell.angle_alpha   90.00
_cell.angle_beta   90.00
_cell.angle_gamma   90.00
#
_symmetry.space_group_name_H-M   'P 1'
#
loop_
_entity.id
_entity.type
_entity.pdbx_description
1 polymer ?
#
loop_
_entity_poly.entity_id
_entity_poly.type
_entity_poly.pdbx_seq_one_letter_code
_entity_poly.pdbx_strand_id
1 'polypeptide(L)'
;MDLSAFSYQKFVNFALQETKLRTSLAPLPSHEKFRLLRSKDNNTVLRTLSFRAPKIRLVRSLTIEGNRAMQVLDFAVFPEPEFDLPIFCANFFTNASLSIIVLDLNPLYDVTIHTDYKEKYYRKLLPLGKKYFELLPWGGNITGESLRFFSPIVIWTRFNSSQFKHDVLYSAFVDYFKAWLALMDEAVKETSACHVHRNREAQHKYLTWRAEKDPGHPLLKKLVGENLAKELVWGFLFDGVDSLGAKTFLDYFPEYKCDSGTINQKRSVMGKSYEMRPWDLNGEFVGNHSG
;
A
#
# COMPACT_ATOMS: atom_id res chain seq x y z
N MET A 1 -27.48 6.58 12.48
CA MET A 1 -26.35 7.52 12.66
C MET A 1 -25.78 7.76 11.28
N ASP A 2 -25.80 9.00 10.83
CA ASP A 2 -25.63 9.34 9.42
C ASP A 2 -24.17 9.15 8.97
N LEU A 3 -23.90 8.07 8.22
CA LEU A 3 -22.60 7.79 7.61
C LEU A 3 -22.27 8.77 6.45
N SER A 4 -23.17 9.72 6.15
CA SER A 4 -23.03 10.70 5.05
C SER A 4 -21.85 11.68 5.20
N ALA A 5 -21.22 11.77 6.39
CA ALA A 5 -20.10 12.68 6.64
C ALA A 5 -18.69 12.05 6.52
N PHE A 6 -18.58 10.74 6.32
CA PHE A 6 -17.27 10.06 6.24
C PHE A 6 -16.74 10.03 4.81
N SER A 7 -15.62 10.71 4.55
CA SER A 7 -14.87 10.63 3.29
C SER A 7 -13.39 10.45 3.56
N TYR A 8 -12.76 9.57 2.79
CA TYR A 8 -11.30 9.39 2.82
C TYR A 8 -10.52 10.58 2.25
N GLN A 9 -11.20 11.55 1.60
CA GLN A 9 -10.54 12.75 1.09
C GLN A 9 -9.82 13.54 2.19
N LYS A 10 -10.31 13.51 3.43
CA LYS A 10 -9.64 14.17 4.58
C LYS A 10 -8.25 13.59 4.87
N PHE A 11 -8.04 12.29 4.62
CA PHE A 11 -6.76 11.61 4.80
C PHE A 11 -5.75 12.09 3.75
N VAL A 12 -6.19 12.16 2.49
CA VAL A 12 -5.39 12.68 1.37
C VAL A 12 -5.00 14.14 1.61
N ASN A 13 -5.97 14.98 1.99
CA ASN A 13 -5.72 16.40 2.23
C ASN A 13 -4.69 16.61 3.34
N PHE A 14 -4.82 15.90 4.46
CA PHE A 14 -3.85 15.93 5.55
C PHE A 14 -2.46 15.51 5.06
N ALA A 15 -2.35 14.38 4.35
CA ALA A 15 -1.07 13.87 3.89
C ALA A 15 -0.36 14.85 2.94
N LEU A 16 -1.10 15.45 2.00
CA LEU A 16 -0.55 16.45 1.08
C LEU A 16 -0.13 17.73 1.80
N GLN A 17 -0.90 18.20 2.79
CA GLN A 17 -0.53 19.37 3.59
C GLN A 17 0.75 19.12 4.39
N GLU A 18 0.83 18.02 5.14
CA GLU A 18 2.02 17.65 5.91
C GLU A 18 3.27 17.44 5.06
N THR A 19 3.10 16.90 3.85
CA THR A 19 4.23 16.73 2.91
C THR A 19 4.72 18.08 2.41
N LYS A 20 3.81 19.01 2.09
CA LYS A 20 4.15 20.38 1.62
C LYS A 20 4.91 21.21 2.66
N LEU A 21 4.76 20.90 3.94
CA LEU A 21 5.54 21.55 5.02
C LEU A 21 7.02 21.15 4.99
N ARG A 22 7.36 19.98 4.42
CA ARG A 22 8.71 19.42 4.42
C ARG A 22 9.39 19.47 3.05
N THR A 23 8.61 19.43 1.97
CA THR A 23 9.14 19.44 0.61
C THR A 23 8.15 20.03 -0.40
N SER A 24 8.66 20.52 -1.53
CA SER A 24 7.83 20.95 -2.66
C SER A 24 7.29 19.77 -3.45
N LEU A 25 5.97 19.73 -3.63
CA LEU A 25 5.28 18.74 -4.46
C LEU A 25 5.07 19.30 -5.88
N ALA A 26 5.56 18.58 -6.89
CA ALA A 26 5.31 18.89 -8.30
C ALA A 26 4.30 17.89 -8.88
N PRO A 27 3.21 18.35 -9.56
CA PRO A 27 2.25 17.44 -10.17
C PRO A 27 2.88 16.62 -11.30
N LEU A 28 2.29 15.47 -11.62
CA LEU A 28 2.70 14.59 -12.72
C LEU A 28 1.70 14.67 -13.90
N PRO A 29 1.99 15.43 -14.97
CA PRO A 29 1.05 15.63 -16.08
C PRO A 29 0.65 14.35 -16.81
N SER A 30 1.53 13.35 -16.87
CA SER A 30 1.24 12.04 -17.48
C SER A 30 0.05 11.33 -16.83
N HIS A 31 -0.30 11.69 -15.59
CA HIS A 31 -1.39 11.08 -14.84
C HIS A 31 -2.70 11.88 -14.95
N GLU A 32 -2.71 13.03 -15.62
CA GLU A 32 -3.89 13.91 -15.68
C GLU A 32 -5.10 13.21 -16.32
N LYS A 33 -4.86 12.28 -17.26
CA LYS A 33 -5.91 11.46 -17.88
C LYS A 33 -6.72 10.63 -16.86
N PHE A 34 -6.18 10.36 -15.68
CA PHE A 34 -6.84 9.60 -14.61
C PHE A 34 -7.46 10.48 -13.51
N ARG A 35 -7.33 11.82 -13.58
CA ARG A 35 -7.67 12.75 -12.48
C ARG A 35 -9.10 12.56 -11.95
N LEU A 36 -10.05 12.34 -12.85
CA LEU A 36 -11.45 12.13 -12.52
C LEU A 36 -12.04 11.11 -13.49
N LEU A 37 -12.46 9.96 -12.97
CA LEU A 37 -13.16 8.94 -13.73
C LEU A 37 -14.54 8.71 -13.10
N ARG A 38 -15.48 8.22 -13.92
CA ARG A 38 -16.80 7.77 -13.48
C ARG A 38 -16.95 6.29 -13.81
N SER A 39 -17.69 5.57 -12.98
CA SER A 39 -18.08 4.20 -13.31
C SER A 39 -18.96 4.16 -14.55
N LYS A 40 -19.06 2.98 -15.17
CA LYS A 40 -19.91 2.73 -16.34
C LYS A 40 -21.38 3.13 -16.15
N ASP A 41 -21.88 3.03 -14.93
CA ASP A 41 -23.25 3.41 -14.55
C ASP A 41 -23.37 4.85 -14.04
N ASN A 42 -22.28 5.62 -14.08
CA ASN A 42 -22.15 7.01 -13.61
C ASN A 42 -22.45 7.26 -12.11
N ASN A 43 -22.66 6.21 -11.31
CA ASN A 43 -23.03 6.30 -9.90
C ASN A 43 -21.83 6.32 -8.93
N THR A 44 -20.62 6.07 -9.43
CA THR A 44 -19.39 6.04 -8.63
C THR A 44 -18.37 6.99 -9.24
N VAL A 45 -17.75 7.79 -8.38
CA VAL A 45 -16.70 8.74 -8.77
C VAL A 45 -15.37 8.22 -8.27
N LEU A 46 -14.38 8.16 -9.16
CA LEU A 46 -12.99 7.87 -8.83
C LEU A 46 -12.20 9.16 -9.01
N ARG A 47 -11.47 9.59 -7.98
CA ARG A 47 -10.60 10.77 -8.05
C ARG A 47 -9.18 10.34 -7.81
N THR A 48 -8.27 10.90 -8.60
CA THR A 48 -6.85 10.64 -8.42
C THR A 48 -6.05 11.92 -8.30
N LEU A 49 -4.96 11.84 -7.55
CA LEU A 49 -3.94 12.87 -7.43
C LEU A 49 -2.57 12.21 -7.46
N SER A 50 -1.61 12.85 -8.09
CA SER A 50 -0.22 12.38 -8.13
C SER A 50 0.77 13.53 -8.15
N PHE A 51 1.84 13.37 -7.38
CA PHE A 51 2.93 14.33 -7.31
C PHE A 51 4.27 13.59 -7.16
N ARG A 52 5.35 14.31 -7.44
CA ARG A 52 6.74 13.94 -7.14
C ARG A 52 7.39 14.98 -6.25
N ALA A 53 8.48 14.62 -5.60
CA ALA A 53 9.33 15.50 -4.79
C ALA A 53 10.79 15.00 -4.83
N PRO A 54 11.79 15.75 -4.35
CA PRO A 54 13.21 15.38 -4.45
C PRO A 54 13.58 13.99 -3.89
N LYS A 55 12.91 13.51 -2.83
CA LYS A 55 13.09 12.14 -2.28
C LYS A 55 11.94 11.19 -2.63
N ILE A 56 10.92 11.66 -3.35
CA ILE A 56 9.67 10.95 -3.63
C ILE A 56 9.49 10.83 -5.13
N ARG A 57 9.67 9.62 -5.64
CA ARG A 57 9.39 9.30 -7.05
C ARG A 57 7.92 9.54 -7.38
N LEU A 58 7.03 9.06 -6.51
CA LEU A 58 5.59 9.18 -6.71
C LEU A 58 4.83 9.12 -5.37
N VAL A 59 4.13 10.19 -5.02
CA VAL A 59 3.01 10.14 -4.07
C VAL A 59 1.72 10.16 -4.88
N ARG A 60 0.82 9.20 -4.60
CA ARG A 60 -0.46 9.11 -5.32
C ARG A 60 -1.62 8.70 -4.44
N SER A 61 -2.80 9.17 -4.79
CA SER A 61 -4.05 8.75 -4.18
C SER A 61 -5.07 8.36 -5.24
N LEU A 62 -5.81 7.29 -5.00
CA LEU A 62 -7.09 6.98 -5.62
C LEU A 62 -8.14 6.97 -4.51
N THR A 63 -9.14 7.85 -4.62
CA THR A 63 -10.35 7.79 -3.79
C THR A 63 -11.53 7.35 -4.65
N ILE A 64 -12.37 6.47 -4.10
CA ILE A 64 -13.60 6.03 -4.77
C ILE A 64 -14.77 6.30 -3.84
N GLU A 65 -15.74 7.05 -4.33
CA GLU A 65 -16.98 7.35 -3.64
C GLU A 65 -18.14 6.81 -4.48
N GLY A 66 -18.84 5.81 -3.96
CA GLY A 66 -19.92 5.14 -4.66
C GLY A 66 -21.14 4.86 -3.78
N ASN A 67 -22.16 4.30 -4.41
CA ASN A 67 -23.42 3.94 -3.74
C ASN A 67 -23.21 2.99 -2.56
N ARG A 68 -24.21 2.93 -1.65
CA ARG A 68 -24.23 2.05 -0.46
C ARG A 68 -23.06 2.32 0.51
N ALA A 69 -22.70 3.59 0.64
CA ALA A 69 -21.59 4.05 1.46
C ALA A 69 -20.24 3.41 1.10
N MET A 70 -20.05 3.00 -0.17
CA MET A 70 -18.77 2.48 -0.63
C MET A 70 -17.75 3.61 -0.69
N GLN A 71 -16.69 3.48 0.10
CA GLN A 71 -15.58 4.40 0.19
C GLN A 71 -14.28 3.61 0.05
N VAL A 72 -13.39 4.04 -0.85
CA VAL A 72 -12.06 3.43 -1.03
C VAL A 72 -11.00 4.51 -0.94
N LEU A 73 -9.91 4.20 -0.25
CA LEU A 73 -8.64 4.92 -0.31
C LEU A 73 -7.56 3.95 -0.74
N ASP A 74 -6.87 4.27 -1.82
CA ASP A 74 -5.56 3.72 -2.10
C ASP A 74 -4.56 4.89 -2.15
N PHE A 75 -3.75 5.02 -1.10
CA PHE A 75 -2.72 6.06 -0.96
C PHE A 75 -1.36 5.42 -0.73
N ALA A 76 -0.35 5.84 -1.49
CA ALA A 76 1.01 5.38 -1.27
C ALA A 76 2.04 6.44 -1.63
N VAL A 77 3.22 6.28 -1.05
CA VAL A 77 4.40 7.09 -1.34
C VAL A 77 5.54 6.16 -1.69
N PHE A 78 6.00 6.28 -2.93
CA PHE A 78 7.14 5.55 -3.48
C PHE A 78 8.37 6.46 -3.46
N PRO A 79 9.45 6.08 -2.74
CA PRO A 79 10.67 6.87 -2.70
C PRO A 79 11.44 6.80 -4.02
N GLU A 80 12.32 7.77 -4.25
CA GLU A 80 13.35 7.63 -5.28
C GLU A 80 14.33 6.50 -4.90
N PRO A 81 14.87 5.71 -5.85
CA PRO A 81 15.73 4.57 -5.55
C PRO A 81 17.02 4.90 -4.77
N GLU A 82 17.46 6.15 -4.79
CA GLU A 82 18.58 6.63 -3.97
C GLU A 82 18.23 6.75 -2.48
N PHE A 83 16.97 6.63 -2.10
CA PHE A 83 16.52 6.60 -0.71
C PHE A 83 15.82 5.26 -0.45
N ASP A 84 16.43 4.41 0.35
CA ASP A 84 15.92 3.06 0.67
C ASP A 84 14.75 3.08 1.68
N LEU A 85 13.94 4.15 1.66
CA LEU A 85 12.80 4.33 2.54
C LEU A 85 11.77 3.19 2.38
N PRO A 86 11.05 2.84 3.44
CA PRO A 86 9.83 2.05 3.31
C PRO A 86 8.82 2.73 2.37
N ILE A 87 7.99 1.94 1.72
CA ILE A 87 6.85 2.43 0.92
C ILE A 87 5.69 2.70 1.88
N PHE A 88 5.26 3.95 2.00
CA PHE A 88 4.03 4.23 2.75
C PHE A 88 2.83 3.65 1.99
N CYS A 89 1.95 2.91 2.67
CA CYS A 89 0.83 2.22 2.06
C CYS A 89 -0.43 2.32 2.92
N ALA A 90 -1.50 2.86 2.36
CA ALA A 90 -2.83 2.91 2.97
C ALA A 90 -3.88 2.44 1.94
N ASN A 91 -4.36 1.20 2.12
CA ASN A 91 -5.38 0.57 1.29
C ASN A 91 -6.62 0.29 2.14
N PHE A 92 -7.60 1.18 2.07
CA PHE A 92 -8.82 1.13 2.86
C PHE A 92 -10.02 0.88 1.96
N PHE A 93 -10.81 -0.13 2.30
CA PHE A 93 -12.11 -0.38 1.71
C PHE A 93 -13.16 -0.33 2.82
N THR A 94 -14.20 0.48 2.62
CA THR A 94 -15.32 0.59 3.54
C THR A 94 -16.63 0.51 2.76
N ASN A 95 -17.60 -0.19 3.32
CA ASN A 95 -19.00 -0.08 2.93
C ASN A 95 -19.87 0.18 4.17
N ALA A 96 -21.19 0.17 4.01
CA ALA A 96 -22.14 0.41 5.10
C ALA A 96 -21.95 -0.48 6.34
N SER A 97 -21.42 -1.70 6.19
CA SER A 97 -21.29 -2.66 7.31
C SER A 97 -19.86 -2.95 7.72
N LEU A 98 -18.91 -2.95 6.79
CA LEU A 98 -17.56 -3.49 6.98
C LEU A 98 -16.50 -2.54 6.46
N SER A 99 -15.40 -2.44 7.22
CA SER A 99 -14.14 -1.88 6.76
C SER A 99 -13.07 -2.97 6.70
N ILE A 100 -12.26 -2.97 5.64
CA ILE A 100 -11.10 -3.83 5.40
C ILE A 100 -9.92 -2.91 5.15
N ILE A 101 -8.94 -2.95 6.04
CA ILE A 101 -7.90 -1.92 6.15
C ILE A 101 -6.53 -2.58 6.13
N VAL A 102 -5.66 -2.07 5.26
CA VAL A 102 -4.20 -2.25 5.34
C VAL A 102 -3.57 -0.87 5.47
N LEU A 103 -2.89 -0.60 6.59
CA LEU A 103 -2.05 0.59 6.79
C LEU A 103 -0.65 0.11 7.21
N ASP A 104 0.37 0.55 6.48
CA ASP A 104 1.74 0.11 6.75
C ASP A 104 2.78 1.08 6.19
N LEU A 105 4.00 0.93 6.70
CA LEU A 105 5.23 1.36 6.04
C LEU A 105 5.84 0.08 5.47
N ASN A 106 5.41 -0.35 4.30
CA ASN A 106 5.87 -1.60 3.68
C ASN A 106 7.39 -1.54 3.48
N PRO A 107 8.15 -2.53 3.95
CA PRO A 107 9.59 -2.49 3.82
C PRO A 107 10.00 -2.67 2.36
N LEU A 108 11.07 -1.98 1.96
CA LEU A 108 11.64 -2.18 0.63
C LEU A 108 12.24 -3.59 0.49
N TYR A 109 12.79 -4.13 1.59
CA TYR A 109 13.38 -5.46 1.67
C TYR A 109 12.62 -6.35 2.65
N ASP A 110 12.51 -7.65 2.35
CA ASP A 110 11.84 -8.60 3.24
C ASP A 110 12.51 -8.62 4.63
N VAL A 111 11.80 -8.11 5.64
CA VAL A 111 12.30 -7.94 7.02
C VAL A 111 12.39 -9.24 7.81
N THR A 112 11.86 -10.35 7.28
CA THR A 112 12.09 -11.68 7.85
C THR A 112 13.46 -12.24 7.48
N ILE A 113 14.08 -11.68 6.43
CA ILE A 113 15.40 -12.07 5.90
C ILE A 113 16.45 -10.98 6.19
N HIS A 114 16.10 -9.71 5.95
CA HIS A 114 16.98 -8.54 6.07
C HIS A 114 16.81 -7.86 7.42
N THR A 115 17.42 -8.44 8.45
CA THR A 115 17.35 -7.95 9.84
C THR A 115 18.02 -6.59 10.02
N ASP A 116 19.06 -6.28 9.23
CA ASP A 116 19.70 -4.95 9.20
C ASP A 116 18.73 -3.84 8.78
N TYR A 117 17.95 -4.08 7.72
CA TYR A 117 16.91 -3.17 7.26
C TYR A 117 15.76 -3.07 8.28
N LYS A 118 15.37 -4.21 8.87
CA LYS A 118 14.35 -4.26 9.93
C LYS A 118 14.76 -3.35 11.11
N GLU A 119 15.99 -3.51 11.60
CA GLU A 119 16.51 -2.75 12.72
C GLU A 119 16.64 -1.25 12.42
N LYS A 120 17.10 -0.91 11.20
CA LYS A 120 17.23 0.48 10.73
C LYS A 120 15.90 1.22 10.81
N TYR A 121 14.82 0.64 10.32
CA TYR A 121 13.55 1.35 10.13
C TYR A 121 12.48 1.07 11.17
N TYR A 122 12.40 -0.15 11.71
CA TYR A 122 11.21 -0.57 12.48
C TYR A 122 11.43 -0.65 13.98
N ARG A 123 12.67 -0.79 14.47
CA ARG A 123 12.94 -0.89 15.92
C ARG A 123 12.31 0.26 16.70
N LYS A 124 12.49 1.50 16.23
CA LYS A 124 11.92 2.71 16.86
C LYS A 124 10.41 2.87 16.63
N LEU A 125 9.83 2.16 15.67
CA LEU A 125 8.41 2.25 15.31
C LEU A 125 7.55 1.18 15.98
N LEU A 126 8.13 0.16 16.61
CA LEU A 126 7.36 -0.88 17.33
C LEU A 126 6.38 -0.30 18.35
N PRO A 127 6.72 0.73 19.17
CA PRO A 127 5.75 1.34 20.08
C PRO A 127 4.53 1.95 19.36
N LEU A 128 4.74 2.52 18.17
CA LEU A 128 3.65 3.06 17.35
C LEU A 128 2.70 1.94 16.88
N GLY A 129 3.25 0.80 16.42
CA GLY A 129 2.44 -0.37 16.08
C GLY A 129 1.61 -0.86 17.28
N LYS A 130 2.26 -1.07 18.43
CA LYS A 130 1.61 -1.54 19.66
C LYS A 130 0.42 -0.69 20.08
N LYS A 131 0.55 0.64 19.98
CA LYS A 131 -0.53 1.60 20.28
C LYS A 131 -1.84 1.26 19.54
N TYR A 132 -1.74 0.76 18.30
CA TYR A 132 -2.90 0.52 17.45
C TYR A 132 -3.35 -0.93 17.36
N PHE A 133 -2.53 -1.92 17.75
CA PHE A 133 -2.90 -3.34 17.64
C PHE A 133 -4.14 -3.71 18.47
N GLU A 134 -4.33 -3.10 19.65
CA GLU A 134 -5.52 -3.33 20.48
C GLU A 134 -6.75 -2.59 19.92
N LEU A 135 -6.55 -1.39 19.39
CA LEU A 135 -7.62 -0.54 18.88
C LEU A 135 -8.15 -1.01 17.52
N LEU A 136 -7.27 -1.61 16.71
CA LEU A 136 -7.51 -2.13 15.36
C LEU A 136 -7.01 -3.59 15.30
N PRO A 137 -7.79 -4.55 15.84
CA PRO A 137 -7.35 -5.93 15.99
C PRO A 137 -7.11 -6.61 14.64
N TRP A 138 -6.28 -7.65 14.65
CA TRP A 138 -5.90 -8.39 13.46
C TRP A 138 -7.11 -8.89 12.65
N GLY A 139 -7.07 -8.68 11.33
CA GLY A 139 -8.19 -8.96 10.42
C GLY A 139 -8.44 -10.44 10.09
N GLY A 140 -7.72 -11.36 10.72
CA GLY A 140 -7.75 -12.80 10.45
C GLY A 140 -6.90 -13.18 9.24
N ASN A 141 -7.22 -14.34 8.65
CA ASN A 141 -6.43 -14.93 7.55
C ASN A 141 -6.15 -13.96 6.39
N ILE A 142 -4.89 -13.93 5.96
CA ILE A 142 -4.39 -13.11 4.86
C ILE A 142 -3.61 -13.97 3.85
N THR A 143 -3.45 -13.47 2.62
CA THR A 143 -2.64 -14.12 1.57
C THR A 143 -1.19 -14.25 2.05
N GLY A 144 -0.68 -15.47 2.18
CA GLY A 144 0.63 -15.72 2.81
C GLY A 144 1.78 -14.99 2.13
N GLU A 145 1.77 -14.94 0.79
CA GLU A 145 2.78 -14.23 0.00
C GLU A 145 2.81 -12.72 0.26
N SER A 146 1.70 -12.14 0.74
CA SER A 146 1.64 -10.70 1.07
C SER A 146 2.50 -10.33 2.27
N LEU A 147 2.82 -11.28 3.16
CA LEU A 147 3.66 -11.00 4.33
C LEU A 147 5.09 -10.61 3.96
N ARG A 148 5.60 -11.05 2.80
CA ARG A 148 6.92 -10.67 2.26
C ARG A 148 7.05 -9.15 2.06
N PHE A 149 5.92 -8.44 2.03
CA PHE A 149 5.84 -6.99 1.79
C PHE A 149 5.28 -6.22 2.99
N PHE A 150 5.02 -6.88 4.12
CA PHE A 150 4.50 -6.22 5.32
C PHE A 150 5.57 -6.06 6.38
N SER A 151 5.47 -4.95 7.11
CA SER A 151 6.35 -4.67 8.22
C SER A 151 5.84 -5.28 9.53
N PRO A 152 6.67 -5.32 10.59
CA PRO A 152 6.23 -5.74 11.92
C PRO A 152 5.20 -4.79 12.56
N ILE A 153 4.97 -3.59 11.98
CA ILE A 153 3.98 -2.62 12.46
C ILE A 153 2.72 -2.56 11.58
N VAL A 154 2.57 -3.46 10.60
CA VAL A 154 1.39 -3.48 9.71
C VAL A 154 0.09 -3.51 10.51
N ILE A 155 -0.87 -2.67 10.12
CA ILE A 155 -2.26 -2.76 10.56
C ILE A 155 -3.05 -3.41 9.43
N TRP A 156 -3.24 -4.72 9.55
CA TRP A 156 -4.25 -5.47 8.80
C TRP A 156 -5.43 -5.72 9.72
N THR A 157 -6.58 -5.08 9.43
CA THR A 157 -7.75 -5.18 10.29
C THR A 157 -9.05 -5.23 9.48
N ARG A 158 -10.06 -5.87 10.07
CA ARG A 158 -11.43 -5.88 9.58
C ARG A 158 -12.35 -5.54 10.75
N PHE A 159 -13.22 -4.55 10.59
CA PHE A 159 -14.14 -4.15 11.65
C PHE A 159 -15.47 -3.65 11.10
N ASN A 160 -16.51 -3.73 11.93
CA ASN A 160 -17.81 -3.17 11.59
C ASN A 160 -17.75 -1.63 11.59
N SER A 161 -18.30 -1.02 10.54
CA SER A 161 -18.25 0.43 10.34
C SER A 161 -18.91 1.17 11.51
N SER A 162 -18.14 2.05 12.18
CA SER A 162 -18.61 2.91 13.26
C SER A 162 -17.76 4.18 13.32
N GLN A 163 -18.34 5.27 13.81
CA GLN A 163 -17.64 6.56 13.93
C GLN A 163 -16.35 6.43 14.74
N PHE A 164 -16.43 5.78 15.91
CA PHE A 164 -15.26 5.52 16.76
C PHE A 164 -14.12 4.81 16.03
N LYS A 165 -14.42 3.72 15.30
CA LYS A 165 -13.39 2.98 14.55
C LYS A 165 -12.80 3.80 13.41
N HIS A 166 -13.60 4.63 12.74
CA HIS A 166 -13.13 5.54 11.70
C HIS A 166 -12.23 6.66 12.25
N ASP A 167 -12.51 7.15 13.46
CA ASP A 167 -11.66 8.16 14.13
C ASP A 167 -10.34 7.56 14.61
N VAL A 168 -10.36 6.33 15.12
CA VAL A 168 -9.15 5.55 15.42
C VAL A 168 -8.32 5.32 14.15
N LEU A 169 -8.96 4.91 13.04
CA LEU A 169 -8.27 4.72 11.76
C LEU A 169 -7.63 6.00 11.24
N TYR A 170 -8.33 7.14 11.36
CA TYR A 170 -7.77 8.44 11.00
C TYR A 170 -6.55 8.80 11.85
N SER A 171 -6.63 8.57 13.16
CA SER A 171 -5.50 8.79 14.08
C SER A 171 -4.30 7.90 13.73
N ALA A 172 -4.55 6.62 13.42
CA ALA A 172 -3.51 5.68 12.98
C ALA A 172 -2.83 6.15 11.69
N PHE A 173 -3.62 6.56 10.68
CA PHE A 173 -3.09 7.10 9.44
C PHE A 173 -2.21 8.34 9.68
N VAL A 174 -2.68 9.28 10.51
CA VAL A 174 -1.95 10.51 10.85
C VAL A 174 -0.60 10.17 11.49
N ASP A 175 -0.58 9.28 12.49
CA ASP A 175 0.65 8.93 13.19
C ASP A 175 1.63 8.15 12.29
N TYR A 176 1.13 7.18 11.51
CA TYR A 176 1.96 6.40 10.58
C TYR A 176 2.55 7.29 9.49
N PHE A 177 1.75 8.21 8.95
CA PHE A 177 2.23 9.11 7.89
C PHE A 177 3.26 10.10 8.43
N LYS A 178 3.04 10.66 9.63
CA LYS A 178 4.04 11.50 10.31
C LYS A 178 5.34 10.74 10.61
N ALA A 179 5.24 9.47 11.02
CA ALA A 179 6.41 8.62 11.21
C ALA A 179 7.18 8.41 9.90
N TRP A 180 6.47 8.13 8.80
CA TRP A 180 7.11 8.01 7.48
C TRP A 180 7.79 9.31 7.03
N LEU A 181 7.17 10.45 7.24
CA LEU A 181 7.78 11.75 6.94
C LEU A 181 9.04 12.02 7.77
N ALA A 182 9.05 11.62 9.05
CA ALA A 182 10.24 11.72 9.89
C ALA A 182 11.38 10.83 9.35
N LEU A 183 11.08 9.61 8.89
CA LEU A 183 12.08 8.78 8.21
C LEU A 183 12.60 9.45 6.94
N MET A 184 11.72 10.09 6.15
CA MET A 184 12.09 10.82 4.95
C MET A 184 13.02 12.00 5.27
N ASP A 185 12.77 12.72 6.36
CA ASP A 185 13.62 13.83 6.81
C ASP A 185 15.04 13.31 7.13
N GLU A 186 15.15 12.18 7.83
CA GLU A 186 16.42 11.52 8.19
C GLU A 186 17.10 10.75 7.03
N ALA A 187 16.40 10.51 5.92
CA ALA A 187 16.90 9.67 4.84
C ALA A 187 18.16 10.26 4.16
N VAL A 188 19.24 9.49 4.20
CA VAL A 188 20.51 9.78 3.52
C VAL A 188 20.48 9.22 2.11
N LYS A 189 20.95 10.01 1.15
CA LYS A 189 21.06 9.60 -0.25
C LYS A 189 22.14 8.54 -0.41
N GLU A 190 21.79 7.39 -0.98
CA GLU A 190 22.72 6.35 -1.40
C GLU A 190 23.48 6.81 -2.66
N THR A 191 24.81 6.65 -2.63
CA THR A 191 25.71 7.05 -3.71
C THR A 191 26.29 5.85 -4.46
N SER A 192 26.24 4.66 -3.87
CA SER A 192 26.68 3.42 -4.49
C SER A 192 25.71 2.98 -5.57
N ALA A 193 26.16 2.96 -6.83
CA ALA A 193 25.34 2.57 -7.97
C ALA A 193 24.74 1.16 -7.82
N CYS A 194 25.46 0.22 -7.20
CA CYS A 194 24.96 -1.14 -6.98
C CYS A 194 23.83 -1.18 -5.94
N HIS A 195 23.92 -0.37 -4.88
CA HIS A 195 22.86 -0.26 -3.87
C HIS A 195 21.63 0.47 -4.42
N VAL A 196 21.81 1.55 -5.18
CA VAL A 196 20.70 2.23 -5.88
C VAL A 196 20.00 1.28 -6.84
N HIS A 197 20.76 0.46 -7.58
CA HIS A 197 20.18 -0.57 -8.46
C HIS A 197 19.38 -1.60 -7.66
N ARG A 198 19.91 -2.08 -6.53
CA ARG A 198 19.22 -3.02 -5.64
C ARG A 198 17.92 -2.44 -5.06
N ASN A 199 17.94 -1.17 -4.63
CA ASN A 199 16.75 -0.46 -4.15
C ASN A 199 15.69 -0.36 -5.26
N ARG A 200 16.13 -0.01 -6.48
CA ARG A 200 15.25 0.08 -7.66
C ARG A 200 14.61 -1.27 -7.96
N GLU A 201 15.40 -2.35 -7.97
CA GLU A 201 14.90 -3.70 -8.23
C GLU A 201 13.90 -4.15 -7.17
N ALA A 202 14.16 -3.86 -5.90
CA ALA A 202 13.27 -4.19 -4.79
C ALA A 202 11.92 -3.44 -4.92
N GLN A 203 11.96 -2.16 -5.28
CA GLN A 203 10.76 -1.38 -5.54
C GLN A 203 10.00 -1.93 -6.76
N HIS A 204 10.71 -2.24 -7.84
CA HIS A 204 10.13 -2.84 -9.04
C HIS A 204 9.42 -4.16 -8.72
N LYS A 205 10.06 -5.07 -7.97
CA LYS A 205 9.47 -6.34 -7.51
C LYS A 205 8.15 -6.11 -6.73
N TYR A 206 8.13 -5.12 -5.83
CA TYR A 206 6.92 -4.75 -5.09
C TYR A 206 5.80 -4.27 -6.02
N LEU A 207 6.12 -3.38 -6.97
CA LEU A 207 5.14 -2.86 -7.92
C LEU A 207 4.59 -3.97 -8.82
N THR A 208 5.45 -4.84 -9.34
CA THR A 208 5.06 -6.00 -10.16
C THR A 208 4.14 -6.94 -9.39
N TRP A 209 4.43 -7.22 -8.11
CA TRP A 209 3.55 -8.02 -7.27
C TRP A 209 2.16 -7.41 -7.13
N ARG A 210 2.11 -6.12 -6.75
CA ARG A 210 0.85 -5.41 -6.52
C ARG A 210 0.05 -5.27 -7.82
N ALA A 211 0.68 -4.88 -8.93
CA ALA A 211 0.03 -4.71 -10.24
C ALA A 211 -0.56 -6.00 -10.81
N GLU A 212 -0.10 -7.18 -10.36
CA GLU A 212 -0.66 -8.47 -10.75
C GLU A 212 -1.70 -8.99 -9.73
N LYS A 213 -1.41 -8.90 -8.43
CA LYS A 213 -2.14 -9.65 -7.37
C LYS A 213 -2.98 -8.81 -6.41
N ASP A 214 -2.99 -7.49 -6.53
CA ASP A 214 -3.73 -6.61 -5.61
C ASP A 214 -5.23 -6.96 -5.56
N PRO A 215 -5.83 -7.05 -4.36
CA PRO A 215 -7.21 -7.47 -4.20
C PRO A 215 -8.24 -6.49 -4.76
N GLY A 216 -7.86 -5.23 -5.02
CA GLY A 216 -8.73 -4.18 -5.55
C GLY A 216 -9.01 -4.27 -7.05
N HIS A 217 -8.21 -5.03 -7.82
CA HIS A 217 -8.36 -5.08 -9.29
C HIS A 217 -9.75 -5.50 -9.77
N PRO A 218 -10.42 -6.53 -9.21
CA PRO A 218 -11.75 -6.91 -9.65
C PRO A 218 -12.79 -5.79 -9.47
N LEU A 219 -12.65 -4.96 -8.42
CA LEU A 219 -13.52 -3.81 -8.21
C LEU A 219 -13.29 -2.76 -9.31
N LEU A 220 -12.04 -2.43 -9.62
CA LEU A 220 -11.72 -1.48 -10.68
C LEU A 220 -12.25 -1.95 -12.05
N LYS A 221 -12.01 -3.23 -12.40
CA LYS A 221 -12.54 -3.84 -13.65
C LYS A 221 -14.06 -3.73 -13.73
N LYS A 222 -14.77 -3.96 -12.63
CA LYS A 222 -16.22 -3.78 -12.56
C LYS A 222 -16.65 -2.33 -12.78
N LEU A 223 -15.94 -1.37 -12.17
CA LEU A 223 -16.30 0.04 -12.22
C LEU A 223 -16.01 0.68 -13.58
N VAL A 224 -14.80 0.50 -14.11
CA VAL A 224 -14.30 1.24 -15.29
C VAL A 224 -14.04 0.36 -16.52
N GLY A 225 -14.16 -0.97 -16.39
CA GLY A 225 -13.90 -1.92 -17.48
C GLY A 225 -12.45 -2.40 -17.52
N GLU A 226 -12.22 -3.50 -18.25
CA GLU A 226 -10.94 -4.23 -18.26
C GLU A 226 -9.76 -3.36 -18.70
N ASN A 227 -9.86 -2.74 -19.87
CA ASN A 227 -8.75 -1.96 -20.46
C ASN A 227 -8.37 -0.76 -19.59
N LEU A 228 -9.35 0.04 -19.18
CA LEU A 228 -9.09 1.22 -18.34
C LEU A 228 -8.64 0.84 -16.93
N ALA A 229 -9.15 -0.27 -16.36
CA ALA A 229 -8.65 -0.77 -15.10
C ALA A 229 -7.18 -1.20 -15.20
N LYS A 230 -6.79 -1.88 -16.29
CA LYS A 230 -5.39 -2.25 -16.53
C LYS A 230 -4.50 -1.01 -16.63
N GLU A 231 -4.91 -0.02 -17.43
CA GLU A 231 -4.18 1.25 -17.55
C GLU A 231 -4.06 2.00 -16.22
N LEU A 232 -5.14 2.06 -15.42
CA LEU A 232 -5.12 2.71 -14.11
C LEU A 232 -4.21 1.96 -13.11
N VAL A 233 -4.21 0.63 -13.14
CA VAL A 233 -3.35 -0.18 -12.27
C VAL A 233 -1.89 -0.01 -12.63
N TRP A 234 -1.54 -0.22 -13.91
CA TRP A 234 -0.15 -0.27 -14.36
C TRP A 234 0.44 1.13 -14.59
N GLY A 235 -0.33 2.03 -15.20
CA GLY A 235 0.12 3.37 -15.57
C GLY A 235 -0.17 4.46 -14.51
N PHE A 236 -0.73 4.11 -13.36
CA PHE A 236 -0.97 5.08 -12.27
C PHE A 236 -0.74 4.52 -10.87
N LEU A 237 -1.49 3.49 -10.44
CA LEU A 237 -1.40 2.98 -9.06
C LEU A 237 -0.02 2.40 -8.75
N PHE A 238 0.55 1.70 -9.74
CA PHE A 238 1.86 1.07 -9.69
C PHE A 238 2.76 1.56 -10.82
N ASP A 239 2.63 2.84 -11.20
CA ASP A 239 3.57 3.47 -12.14
C ASP A 239 5.01 3.23 -11.68
N GLY A 240 5.81 2.67 -12.58
CA GLY A 240 7.13 2.12 -12.31
C GLY A 240 7.31 0.65 -12.73
N VAL A 241 6.22 -0.12 -12.92
CA VAL A 241 6.32 -1.52 -13.40
C VAL A 241 7.03 -1.60 -14.75
N ASP A 242 6.70 -0.73 -15.71
CA ASP A 242 7.29 -0.80 -17.05
C ASP A 242 8.61 -0.01 -17.19
N SER A 243 9.02 0.74 -16.16
CA SER A 243 10.13 1.71 -16.26
C SER A 243 11.27 1.50 -15.26
N LEU A 244 11.02 0.82 -14.12
CA LEU A 244 12.06 0.59 -13.11
C LEU A 244 12.87 -0.69 -13.35
N GLY A 245 12.36 -1.62 -14.16
CA GLY A 245 13.04 -2.88 -14.46
C GLY A 245 12.43 -3.60 -15.65
N ALA A 246 13.05 -4.71 -16.05
CA ALA A 246 12.62 -5.54 -17.17
C ALA A 246 12.17 -6.97 -16.76
N LYS A 247 12.36 -7.34 -15.49
CA LYS A 247 11.92 -8.64 -14.96
C LYS A 247 10.40 -8.73 -14.92
N THR A 248 9.87 -9.82 -15.43
CA THR A 248 8.43 -10.11 -15.42
C THR A 248 7.97 -10.58 -14.04
N PHE A 249 6.65 -10.72 -13.85
CA PHE A 249 6.09 -11.31 -12.63
C PHE A 249 6.64 -12.71 -12.35
N LEU A 250 6.79 -13.57 -13.38
CA LEU A 250 7.30 -14.93 -13.21
C LEU A 250 8.81 -15.00 -12.95
N ASP A 251 9.56 -13.96 -13.31
CA ASP A 251 10.98 -13.87 -12.95
C ASP A 251 11.16 -13.62 -11.44
N TYR A 252 10.23 -12.89 -10.81
CA TYR A 252 10.25 -12.63 -9.37
C TYR A 252 9.52 -13.68 -8.54
N PHE A 253 8.45 -14.27 -9.10
CA PHE A 253 7.54 -15.18 -8.41
C PHE A 253 7.32 -16.46 -9.24
N PRO A 254 8.38 -17.26 -9.47
CA PRO A 254 8.30 -18.46 -10.31
C PRO A 254 7.30 -19.50 -9.78
N GLU A 255 6.98 -19.47 -8.49
CA GLU A 255 5.97 -20.35 -7.87
C GLU A 255 4.55 -20.15 -8.45
N TYR A 256 4.29 -19.06 -9.18
CA TYR A 256 3.04 -18.82 -9.88
C TYR A 256 3.01 -19.32 -11.33
N LYS A 257 4.08 -19.95 -11.81
CA LYS A 257 4.13 -20.46 -13.19
C LYS A 257 3.25 -21.72 -13.32
N CYS A 258 2.26 -21.67 -14.21
CA CYS A 258 1.51 -22.85 -14.64
C CYS A 258 2.34 -23.68 -15.63
N ASP A 259 1.96 -24.95 -15.84
CA ASP A 259 2.60 -25.85 -16.81
C ASP A 259 2.61 -25.29 -18.25
N SER A 260 1.59 -24.50 -18.60
CA SER A 260 1.50 -23.78 -19.89
C SER A 260 2.46 -22.59 -20.03
N GLY A 261 3.21 -22.26 -18.98
CA GLY A 261 4.08 -21.08 -18.93
C GLY A 261 3.36 -19.76 -18.60
N THR A 262 2.05 -19.78 -18.36
CA THR A 262 1.27 -18.59 -18.00
C THR A 262 1.24 -18.36 -16.48
N ILE A 263 0.80 -17.18 -16.06
CA ILE A 263 0.63 -16.83 -14.64
C ILE A 263 -0.62 -17.52 -14.08
N ASN A 264 -0.46 -18.21 -12.96
CA ASN A 264 -1.55 -18.79 -12.18
C ASN A 264 -2.50 -17.68 -11.72
N GLN A 265 -3.78 -17.80 -12.09
CA GLN A 265 -4.81 -16.79 -11.81
C GLN A 265 -5.24 -16.77 -10.34
N LYS A 266 -4.87 -17.77 -9.54
CA LYS A 266 -5.08 -17.72 -8.09
C LYS A 266 -4.33 -16.51 -7.52
N ARG A 267 -4.95 -15.85 -6.53
CA ARG A 267 -4.30 -14.77 -5.78
C ARG A 267 -3.11 -15.30 -4.98
N SER A 268 -3.27 -16.49 -4.42
CA SER A 268 -2.29 -17.13 -3.56
C SER A 268 -2.10 -18.57 -4.01
N VAL A 269 -0.85 -18.99 -4.16
CA VAL A 269 -0.46 -20.38 -4.38
C VAL A 269 -0.29 -21.08 -3.03
N MET A 270 0.19 -20.35 -2.01
CA MET A 270 0.33 -20.84 -0.63
C MET A 270 -1.01 -20.95 0.11
N GLY A 271 -2.03 -20.21 -0.32
CA GLY A 271 -3.30 -20.08 0.38
C GLY A 271 -3.34 -18.91 1.38
N LYS A 272 -4.47 -18.80 2.07
CA LYS A 272 -4.59 -17.83 3.17
C LYS A 272 -4.19 -18.49 4.48
N SER A 273 -3.38 -17.80 5.25
CA SER A 273 -2.84 -18.24 6.53
C SER A 273 -2.80 -17.08 7.54
N TYR A 274 -2.24 -17.33 8.72
CA TYR A 274 -2.06 -16.34 9.79
C TYR A 274 -3.38 -15.79 10.34
N GLU A 275 -4.16 -16.67 10.97
CA GLU A 275 -5.38 -16.29 11.69
C GLU A 275 -5.09 -15.29 12.82
N MET A 276 -3.91 -15.39 13.42
CA MET A 276 -3.36 -14.42 14.37
C MET A 276 -2.26 -13.59 13.74
N ARG A 277 -1.96 -12.43 14.35
CA ARG A 277 -0.84 -11.57 13.95
C ARG A 277 0.48 -12.38 13.95
N PRO A 278 1.22 -12.43 12.84
CA PRO A 278 2.40 -13.28 12.72
C PRO A 278 3.70 -12.63 13.22
N TRP A 279 3.61 -11.48 13.88
CA TRP A 279 4.71 -10.85 14.61
C TRP A 279 4.36 -10.75 16.08
N ASP A 280 5.34 -11.03 16.94
CA ASP A 280 5.21 -10.83 18.37
C ASP A 280 5.30 -9.33 18.75
N LEU A 281 5.24 -9.04 20.06
CA LEU A 281 5.35 -7.66 20.56
C LEU A 281 6.75 -7.06 20.34
N ASN A 282 7.79 -7.83 20.08
CA ASN A 282 9.10 -7.32 19.74
C ASN A 282 9.28 -7.15 18.22
N GLY A 283 8.23 -7.42 17.44
CA GLY A 283 8.28 -7.39 15.99
C GLY A 283 9.06 -8.57 15.39
N GLU A 284 9.30 -9.63 16.17
CA GLU A 284 9.87 -10.87 15.66
C GLU A 284 8.81 -11.69 14.97
N PHE A 285 9.18 -12.27 13.82
CA PHE A 285 8.26 -13.09 13.05
C PHE A 285 8.08 -14.44 13.75
N VAL A 286 6.84 -14.74 14.15
CA VAL A 286 6.46 -15.98 14.85
C VAL A 286 5.40 -16.77 14.08
N GLY A 287 5.13 -16.37 12.83
CA GLY A 287 4.19 -17.08 11.97
C GLY A 287 4.74 -18.46 11.59
N ASN A 288 4.25 -19.51 12.24
CA ASN A 288 4.57 -20.89 11.85
C ASN A 288 4.31 -21.11 10.36
N HIS A 289 5.27 -21.74 9.67
CA HIS A 289 5.00 -22.45 8.43
C HIS A 289 4.16 -23.69 8.77
N SER A 290 2.89 -23.51 9.08
CA SER A 290 1.95 -24.62 8.92
C SER A 290 1.91 -24.93 7.42
N GLY A 291 2.61 -26.00 7.06
CA GLY A 291 2.85 -26.46 5.68
C GLY A 291 1.61 -26.86 4.91
#